data_AF-A0A3D4ZK98-F1
#
_entry.id   AF-A0A3D4ZK98-F1
#
_cell.length_a   1.000
_cell.length_b   1.000
_cell.length_c   1.000
_cell.angle_alpha   90.00
_cell.angle_beta   90.00
_cell.angle_gamma   90.00
#
_symmetry.space_group_name_H-M   'P 1'
#
loop_
_entity.id
_entity.type
_entity.pdbx_description
1 polymer ?
#
loop_
_entity_poly.entity_id
_entity_poly.type
_entity_poly.pdbx_seq_one_letter_code
_entity_poly.pdbx_strand_id
1 'polypeptide(L)' 'MDCTNLVLCPGFVDIHGHSDLEVLRNPSMRKKIGQGITTEVAGNCGIGVFPAEIGDSLLAELTSDVLG' A
#
# COMPACT_ATOMS: atom_id res chain seq x y z
N MET A 1 -20.68 -18.02 -6.61
CA MET A 1 -21.19 -17.27 -5.44
C MET A 1 -22.53 -16.68 -5.83
N ASP A 2 -23.51 -16.71 -4.93
CA ASP A 2 -24.76 -15.98 -5.06
C ASP A 2 -24.58 -14.61 -4.39
N CYS A 3 -24.94 -13.53 -5.10
CA CYS A 3 -24.78 -12.14 -4.65
C CYS A 3 -26.14 -11.42 -4.56
N THR A 4 -27.24 -12.15 -4.40
CA THR A 4 -28.59 -11.58 -4.29
C THR A 4 -28.66 -10.52 -3.18
N ASN A 5 -29.24 -9.34 -3.48
CA ASN A 5 -29.33 -8.16 -2.62
C ASN A 5 -27.98 -7.53 -2.21
N LEU A 6 -26.88 -7.86 -2.88
CA LEU A 6 -25.59 -7.21 -2.72
C LEU A 6 -25.23 -6.39 -3.96
N VAL A 7 -24.27 -5.48 -3.83
CA VAL A 7 -23.73 -4.72 -4.96
C VAL A 7 -22.48 -5.41 -5.48
N LEU A 8 -22.48 -5.71 -6.79
CA LEU A 8 -21.26 -6.05 -7.53
C LEU A 8 -20.71 -4.77 -8.16
N CYS A 9 -19.49 -4.42 -7.81
CA CYS A 9 -18.79 -3.26 -8.35
C CYS A 9 -17.34 -3.65 -8.71
N PRO A 10 -16.63 -2.84 -9.53
CA PRO A 10 -15.19 -2.93 -9.64
C PRO A 10 -14.56 -2.75 -8.26
N GLY A 11 -13.40 -3.37 -8.04
CA GLY A 11 -12.64 -3.13 -6.84
C GLY A 11 -12.23 -1.66 -6.72
N PHE A 12 -12.18 -1.14 -5.49
CA PHE A 12 -11.85 0.26 -5.27
C PHE A 12 -10.37 0.52 -5.56
N VAL A 13 -10.11 1.71 -6.11
CA VAL A 13 -8.77 2.22 -6.37
C VAL A 13 -8.47 3.27 -5.30
N ASP A 14 -7.49 2.98 -4.44
CA ASP A 14 -6.99 3.93 -3.47
C ASP A 14 -5.95 4.82 -4.13
N ILE A 15 -6.34 6.07 -4.40
CA ILE A 15 -5.47 7.03 -5.09
C ILE A 15 -4.44 7.69 -4.16
N HIS A 16 -4.55 7.48 -2.84
CA HIS A 16 -3.71 8.17 -1.89
C HIS A 16 -3.50 7.35 -0.61
N GLY A 17 -2.39 6.62 -0.57
CA GLY A 17 -1.95 5.90 0.60
C GLY A 17 -0.43 5.83 0.71
N HIS A 18 0.00 5.23 1.81
CA HIS A 18 1.41 5.10 2.21
C HIS A 18 1.72 3.64 2.57
N SER A 19 1.27 2.71 1.72
CA SER A 19 1.50 1.27 1.92
C SER A 19 2.66 0.73 1.08
N ASP A 20 3.50 1.62 0.56
CA ASP A 20 4.57 1.37 -0.41
C ASP A 20 5.48 0.20 0.02
N LEU A 21 5.82 0.15 1.31
CA LEU A 21 6.63 -0.91 1.92
C LEU A 21 5.79 -1.98 2.62
N GLU A 22 4.55 -1.66 3.01
CA GLU A 22 3.67 -2.60 3.71
C GLU A 22 3.32 -3.81 2.84
N VAL A 23 3.23 -3.64 1.52
CA VAL A 23 3.03 -4.75 0.58
C VAL A 23 4.18 -5.76 0.62
N LEU A 24 5.40 -5.32 0.94
CA LEU A 24 6.57 -6.19 1.09
C LEU A 24 6.61 -6.85 2.48
N ARG A 25 6.28 -6.10 3.54
CA ARG A 25 6.22 -6.63 4.92
C ARG A 25 5.10 -7.63 5.13
N ASN A 26 3.90 -7.25 4.70
CA ASN A 26 2.63 -7.91 4.97
C ASN A 26 1.87 -8.13 3.65
N PRO A 27 2.31 -9.07 2.79
CA PRO A 27 1.75 -9.24 1.44
C PRO A 27 0.25 -9.53 1.40
N SER A 28 -0.33 -9.98 2.51
CA SER A 28 -1.77 -10.21 2.63
C SER A 28 -2.62 -8.95 2.53
N MET A 29 -2.06 -7.75 2.78
CA MET A 29 -2.71 -6.44 2.65
C MET A 29 -4.13 -6.37 3.22
N ARG A 30 -4.41 -7.11 4.30
CA ARG A 30 -5.78 -7.33 4.81
C ARG A 30 -6.52 -6.04 5.15
N LYS A 31 -5.80 -5.00 5.58
CA LYS A 31 -6.37 -3.68 5.88
C LYS A 31 -7.03 -3.06 4.65
N LYS A 32 -6.38 -3.13 3.48
CA LYS A 32 -6.87 -2.59 2.21
C LYS A 32 -7.93 -3.50 1.59
N ILE A 33 -7.64 -4.80 1.50
CA ILE A 33 -8.56 -5.79 0.90
C ILE A 33 -9.89 -5.84 1.67
N GLY A 34 -9.86 -5.74 3.01
CA GLY A 34 -11.06 -5.73 3.84
C GLY A 34 -11.99 -4.54 3.60
N GLN A 35 -11.51 -3.48 2.94
CA GLN A 35 -12.28 -2.30 2.55
C GLN A 35 -12.77 -2.38 1.09
N GLY A 36 -12.44 -3.44 0.35
CA GLY A 36 -12.74 -3.58 -1.07
C GLY A 36 -11.72 -2.93 -2.00
N ILE A 37 -10.57 -2.48 -1.47
CA ILE A 37 -9.49 -1.92 -2.28
C ILE A 37 -8.77 -3.06 -3.02
N THR A 38 -8.58 -2.86 -4.32
CA THR A 38 -7.90 -3.83 -5.22
C THR A 38 -6.68 -3.25 -5.90
N THR A 39 -6.50 -1.93 -5.86
CA THR A 39 -5.35 -1.23 -6.43
C THR A 39 -5.05 -0.01 -5.57
N GLU A 40 -3.78 0.30 -5.38
CA GLU A 40 -3.30 1.50 -4.69
C GLU A 40 -2.27 2.21 -5.56
N VAL A 41 -2.35 3.54 -5.59
CA VAL A 41 -1.29 4.40 -6.16
C VAL A 41 -0.27 4.69 -5.06
N ALA A 42 0.96 4.24 -5.25
CA ALA A 42 2.09 4.45 -4.33
C ALA A 42 2.84 5.77 -4.62
N GLY A 43 3.78 6.16 -3.76
CA GLY A 43 4.66 7.31 -3.97
C GLY A 43 4.05 8.66 -3.59
N ASN A 44 3.08 8.67 -2.68
CA ASN A 44 2.34 9.88 -2.31
C ASN A 44 3.18 10.83 -1.43
N CYS A 45 2.84 12.12 -1.45
CA CYS A 45 3.45 13.16 -0.59
C CYS A 45 4.97 13.32 -0.74
N GLY A 46 5.55 12.89 -1.87
CA GLY A 46 7.00 12.90 -2.08
C GLY A 46 7.74 11.81 -1.31
N ILE A 47 7.01 10.85 -0.74
CA ILE A 47 7.53 9.71 0.00
C ILE A 47 7.33 8.46 -0.86
N GLY A 48 8.40 7.71 -1.11
CA GLY A 48 8.34 6.48 -1.87
C GLY A 48 9.56 5.61 -1.63
N VAL A 49 9.55 4.41 -2.22
CA VAL A 49 10.64 3.42 -2.07
C VAL A 49 11.80 3.66 -3.03
N PHE A 50 11.67 4.61 -3.96
CA PHE A 50 12.69 4.95 -4.95
C PHE A 50 12.58 6.44 -5.35
N PRO A 51 13.71 7.15 -5.62
CA PRO A 51 15.09 6.69 -5.48
C PRO A 51 15.47 6.43 -4.02
N ALA A 52 16.27 5.39 -3.81
CA ALA A 52 16.79 5.01 -2.50
C ALA A 52 18.31 5.23 -2.50
N GLU A 53 18.76 6.35 -1.95
CA GLU A 53 20.20 6.61 -1.80
C GLU A 53 20.74 5.93 -0.54
N ILE A 54 21.89 5.27 -0.67
CA ILE A 54 22.58 4.64 0.46
C ILE A 54 23.01 5.77 1.42
N GLY A 55 22.42 5.79 2.62
CA GLY A 55 22.71 6.79 3.65
C GLY A 55 21.65 7.88 3.79
N ASP A 56 20.54 7.83 3.05
CA ASP A 56 19.39 8.72 3.28
C ASP A 56 18.75 8.41 4.65
N SER A 57 18.89 9.34 5.60
CA SER A 57 18.38 9.20 6.96
C SER A 57 16.86 9.16 7.02
N LEU A 58 16.16 9.85 6.12
CA LEU A 58 14.70 9.85 6.06
C LEU A 58 14.20 8.51 5.52
N LEU A 59 14.85 8.01 4.46
CA LEU A 59 14.55 6.68 3.97
C LEU A 59 14.83 5.62 5.04
N ALA A 60 15.95 5.70 5.74
CA ALA A 60 16.28 4.79 6.84
C ALA A 60 15.25 4.83 7.97
N GLU A 61 14.77 6.01 8.37
CA GLU A 61 13.72 6.15 9.38
C GLU A 61 12.40 5.52 8.91
N LEU A 62 11.97 5.83 7.68
CA LEU A 62 10.70 5.37 7.11
C LEU A 62 10.71 3.89 6.70
N THR A 63 11.90 3.31 6.46
CA THR A 63 12.08 1.91 6.01
C THR A 63 12.66 0.98 7.06
N SER A 64 13.15 1.47 8.20
CA SER A 64 13.78 0.70 9.29
C SER A 64 13.01 -0.56 9.66
N ASP A 65 11.70 -0.37 9.74
CA ASP A 65 10.69 -1.35 10.04
C ASP A 65 10.56 -2.50 9.01
N VAL A 66 11.03 -2.29 7.78
CA VAL A 66 10.84 -3.17 6.60
C VAL A 66 12.15 -3.73 6.07
N LEU A 67 13.17 -2.88 5.96
CA LEU A 67 14.43 -3.20 5.29
C LEU A 67 15.58 -3.54 6.27
N GLY A 68 15.39 -3.30 7.57
CA GLY A 68 16.42 -3.52 8.60
C GLY A 68 17.37 -2.32 8.72
#